data_AF-A0A0K0XA33-F1
#
_entry.id   AF-A0A0K0XA33-F1
#
_cell.length_a   1.000
_cell.length_b   1.000
_cell.length_c   1.000
_cell.angle_alpha   90.00
_cell.angle_beta   90.00
_cell.angle_gamma   90.00
#
_symmetry.space_group_name_H-M   'P 1'
#
loop_
_entity.id
_entity.type
_entity.pdbx_description
1 polymer ?
#
loop_
_entity_poly.entity_id
_entity_poly.type
_entity_poly.pdbx_seq_one_letter_code
_entity_poly.pdbx_strand_id
1 'polypeptide(L)'
;MVRTHTVAAGETLSGLALRFYGDAELYPLIATASGIPDPGVIAVGQKLIFPDFVRHTVVAGETLSEVASRFYGDAGLAPLIAAASGIAATADAEPGQRLAIPDITRYPVVAGDTLSGLAMRFYGDSAFYPLIAAVNGIPNPNLIEVGRVLLIFAGRSDGFGLRIVDRNESDPRLWYYRFQTAAIGWNPGINVLLPDDYRTSGKTYPVLYLLHGGGDQDFRTFDFLGVRNWTAGKPIIVVMPDGGHAGWYSNPVASFVGPRNWETFHIAQLLPWIEANFRTYAEYDGRAVAGFSMGGFGALKYAAKYYGHFASVSSHSGPASLRRDFGLVVHWANLTSAVLDLGGGTVYGAPLWDQARVSADNPVERIESYRNKRVFLVAGTSPDPLNWFDSVNETQVLAGQREFRERLRAAGIPHEAHEVPGGHIFRPEMFIRDLDGIIARLRPAATIEV
;
A
#
# COMPACT_ATOMS: atom_id res chain seq x y z
N MET A 1 -3.76 -2.30 10.26
CA MET A 1 -4.28 -3.10 11.36
C MET A 1 -3.63 -2.69 12.64
N VAL A 2 -4.33 -2.93 13.76
CA VAL A 2 -3.79 -2.71 15.11
C VAL A 2 -3.27 -4.02 15.68
N ARG A 3 -2.28 -3.96 16.56
CA ARG A 3 -1.89 -5.15 17.33
C ARG A 3 -2.97 -5.46 18.36
N THR A 4 -3.27 -6.74 18.55
CA THR A 4 -4.32 -7.21 19.47
C THR A 4 -3.76 -8.15 20.54
N HIS A 5 -4.38 -8.18 21.71
CA HIS A 5 -4.04 -9.13 22.78
C HIS A 5 -5.29 -9.61 23.51
N THR A 6 -5.25 -10.84 24.02
CA THR A 6 -6.27 -11.37 24.93
C THR A 6 -5.65 -11.49 26.31
N VAL A 7 -6.22 -10.79 27.29
CA VAL A 7 -5.68 -10.70 28.66
C VAL A 7 -5.57 -12.08 29.29
N ALA A 8 -4.38 -12.40 29.80
CA ALA A 8 -4.09 -13.58 30.59
C ALA A 8 -4.14 -13.28 32.10
N ALA A 9 -4.21 -14.34 32.91
CA ALA A 9 -4.25 -14.21 34.36
C ALA A 9 -3.01 -13.49 34.91
N GLY A 10 -3.22 -12.48 35.77
CA GLY A 10 -2.16 -11.71 36.42
C GLY A 10 -1.57 -10.57 35.58
N GLU A 11 -2.05 -10.34 34.35
CA GLU A 11 -1.63 -9.18 33.56
C GLU A 11 -2.27 -7.88 34.06
N THR A 12 -1.54 -6.78 33.91
CA THR A 12 -2.01 -5.40 34.15
C THR A 12 -1.78 -4.57 32.90
N LEU A 13 -2.53 -3.47 32.70
CA LEU A 13 -2.31 -2.60 31.55
C LEU A 13 -0.91 -1.97 31.53
N SER A 14 -0.35 -1.62 32.69
CA SER A 14 1.02 -1.10 32.80
C SER A 14 2.08 -2.14 32.43
N GLY A 15 1.90 -3.41 32.86
CA GLY A 15 2.78 -4.51 32.45
C GLY A 15 2.69 -4.79 30.95
N LEU A 16 1.49 -4.72 30.38
CA LEU A 16 1.29 -4.85 28.93
C LEU A 16 1.88 -3.66 28.16
N ALA A 17 1.72 -2.43 28.65
CA ALA A 17 2.33 -1.24 28.05
C ALA A 17 3.86 -1.33 28.05
N LEU A 18 4.47 -1.75 29.16
CA LEU A 18 5.91 -2.01 29.23
C LEU A 18 6.34 -3.07 28.22
N ARG A 19 5.59 -4.16 28.09
CA ARG A 19 5.90 -5.25 27.16
C ARG A 19 5.80 -4.81 25.69
N PHE A 20 4.76 -4.05 25.33
CA PHE A 20 4.44 -3.77 23.93
C PHE A 20 4.98 -2.43 23.42
N TYR A 21 5.19 -1.46 24.29
CA TYR A 21 5.73 -0.13 23.96
C TYR A 21 7.08 0.17 24.61
N GLY A 22 7.55 -0.68 25.54
CA GLY A 22 8.78 -0.41 26.31
C GLY A 22 8.61 0.66 27.39
N ASP A 23 7.38 1.09 27.68
CA ASP A 23 7.08 2.13 28.65
C ASP A 23 5.75 1.84 29.36
N ALA A 24 5.80 1.64 30.68
CA ALA A 24 4.64 1.32 31.50
C ALA A 24 3.62 2.47 31.56
N GLU A 25 4.07 3.72 31.41
CA GLU A 25 3.24 4.93 31.49
C GLU A 25 2.32 5.09 30.27
N LEU A 26 2.48 4.26 29.23
CA LEU A 26 1.60 4.24 28.06
C LEU A 26 0.36 3.35 28.25
N TYR A 27 0.08 2.88 29.45
CA TYR A 27 -1.16 2.17 29.74
C TYR A 27 -2.45 2.98 29.42
N PRO A 28 -2.50 4.34 29.54
CA PRO A 28 -3.69 5.12 29.18
C PRO A 28 -4.01 5.04 27.68
N LEU A 29 -3.00 4.88 26.82
CA LEU A 29 -3.17 4.66 25.39
C LEU A 29 -3.93 3.35 25.13
N ILE A 30 -3.58 2.26 25.82
CA ILE A 30 -4.26 0.97 25.70
C ILE A 30 -5.70 1.08 26.19
N ALA A 31 -5.89 1.72 27.36
CA ALA A 31 -7.20 1.90 27.96
C ALA A 31 -8.13 2.70 27.03
N THR A 32 -7.64 3.84 26.52
CA THR A 32 -8.37 4.69 25.58
C THR A 32 -8.74 3.93 24.31
N ALA A 33 -7.78 3.23 23.71
CA ALA A 33 -8.02 2.51 22.46
C ALA A 33 -8.94 1.30 22.63
N SER A 34 -8.90 0.66 23.80
CA SER A 34 -9.71 -0.51 24.13
C SER A 34 -11.02 -0.16 24.85
N GLY A 35 -11.38 1.13 24.94
CA GLY A 35 -12.62 1.58 25.58
C GLY A 35 -12.73 1.17 27.05
N ILE A 36 -11.62 1.14 27.79
CA ILE A 36 -11.57 0.73 29.19
C ILE A 36 -11.73 1.98 30.07
N PRO A 37 -12.83 2.10 30.82
CA PRO A 37 -13.09 3.27 31.66
C PRO A 37 -12.24 3.29 32.94
N ASP A 38 -11.94 2.11 33.51
CA ASP A 38 -11.09 1.95 34.69
C ASP A 38 -9.86 1.10 34.35
N PRO A 39 -8.68 1.73 34.13
CA PRO A 39 -7.44 1.02 33.81
C PRO A 39 -6.97 0.05 34.89
N GLY A 40 -7.47 0.16 36.13
CA GLY A 40 -7.16 -0.75 37.23
C GLY A 40 -7.87 -2.09 37.14
N VAL A 41 -8.87 -2.23 36.26
CA VAL A 41 -9.72 -3.42 36.18
C VAL A 41 -9.72 -3.96 34.76
N ILE A 42 -8.94 -5.02 34.53
CA ILE A 42 -9.00 -5.84 33.30
C ILE A 42 -9.32 -7.29 33.64
N ALA A 43 -10.14 -7.94 32.81
CA ALA A 43 -10.58 -9.31 33.02
C ALA A 43 -9.81 -10.29 32.13
N VAL A 44 -9.56 -11.50 32.64
CA VAL A 44 -9.01 -12.60 31.82
C VAL A 44 -9.94 -12.88 30.64
N GLY A 45 -9.37 -13.01 29.45
CA GLY A 45 -10.12 -13.17 28.20
C GLY A 45 -10.58 -11.85 27.56
N GLN A 46 -10.40 -10.71 28.22
CA GLN A 46 -10.71 -9.40 27.63
C GLN A 46 -9.79 -9.12 26.44
N LYS A 47 -10.38 -8.63 25.36
CA LYS A 47 -9.69 -8.30 24.10
C LYS A 47 -9.24 -6.85 24.12
N LEU A 48 -7.97 -6.60 23.84
CA LEU A 48 -7.31 -5.30 23.86
C LEU A 48 -6.69 -4.99 22.51
N ILE A 49 -6.59 -3.70 22.19
CA ILE A 49 -5.86 -3.20 21.03
C ILE A 49 -4.72 -2.26 21.45
N PHE A 50 -3.65 -2.29 20.66
CA PHE A 50 -2.39 -1.58 20.91
C PHE A 50 -2.07 -0.73 19.68
N PRO A 51 -2.58 0.51 19.61
CA PRO A 51 -2.25 1.43 18.53
C PRO A 51 -0.79 1.84 18.55
N ASP A 52 -0.28 2.17 17.36
CA ASP A 52 0.94 2.97 17.27
C ASP A 52 0.63 4.42 17.64
N PHE A 53 1.66 5.19 17.92
CA PHE A 53 1.53 6.58 18.34
C PHE A 53 2.78 7.38 18.00
N VAL A 54 2.62 8.70 17.96
CA VAL A 54 3.73 9.66 17.92
C VAL A 54 3.91 10.26 19.30
N ARG A 55 5.16 10.38 19.76
CA ARG A 55 5.47 11.20 20.94
C ARG A 55 5.61 12.65 20.53
N HIS A 56 4.82 13.52 21.14
CA HIS A 56 4.93 14.97 20.98
C HIS A 56 5.36 15.59 22.31
N THR A 57 6.30 16.53 22.27
CA THR A 57 6.68 17.31 23.46
C THR A 57 6.04 18.67 23.34
N VAL A 58 5.18 19.02 24.31
CA VAL A 58 4.45 20.29 24.34
C VAL A 58 5.43 21.45 24.38
N VAL A 59 5.25 22.42 23.49
CA VAL A 59 6.05 23.65 23.48
C VAL A 59 5.32 24.76 24.24
N ALA A 60 6.06 25.79 24.66
CA ALA A 60 5.49 26.88 25.45
C ALA A 60 4.32 27.58 24.72
N GLY A 61 3.16 27.66 25.38
CA GLY A 61 1.95 28.29 24.86
C GLY A 61 1.10 27.41 23.94
N GLU A 62 1.49 26.15 23.71
CA GLU A 62 0.74 25.22 22.88
C GLU A 62 -0.40 24.53 23.66
N THR A 63 -1.61 24.57 23.12
CA THR A 63 -2.79 23.93 23.70
C THR A 63 -3.04 22.53 23.11
N LEU A 64 -3.76 21.67 23.84
CA LEU A 64 -4.17 20.35 23.30
C LEU A 64 -5.01 20.47 22.01
N SER A 65 -5.82 21.51 21.88
CA SER A 65 -6.60 21.79 20.68
C SER A 65 -5.72 22.16 19.49
N GLU A 66 -4.62 22.89 19.70
CA GLU A 66 -3.64 23.17 18.65
C GLU A 66 -2.86 21.91 18.26
N VAL A 67 -2.50 21.07 19.23
CA VAL A 67 -1.88 19.76 18.95
C VAL A 67 -2.84 18.90 18.13
N ALA A 68 -4.10 18.78 18.54
CA ALA A 68 -5.12 18.01 17.81
C ALA A 68 -5.37 18.56 16.40
N SER A 69 -5.46 19.89 16.26
CA SER A 69 -5.58 20.56 14.97
C SER A 69 -4.39 20.29 14.07
N ARG A 70 -3.16 20.23 14.62
CA ARG A 70 -1.98 19.86 13.87
C ARG A 70 -2.09 18.39 13.43
N PHE A 71 -2.03 17.46 14.38
CA PHE A 71 -1.86 16.03 14.10
C PHE A 71 -3.07 15.37 13.43
N TYR A 72 -4.27 15.88 13.65
CA TYR A 72 -5.51 15.31 13.12
C TYR A 72 -6.29 16.26 12.21
N GLY A 73 -5.87 17.52 12.05
CA GLY A 73 -6.67 18.51 11.33
C GLY A 73 -7.99 18.84 12.03
N ASP A 74 -8.11 18.59 13.33
CA ASP A 74 -9.36 18.74 14.09
C ASP A 74 -9.11 19.00 15.58
N ALA A 75 -9.44 20.20 16.03
CA ALA A 75 -9.32 20.62 17.44
C ALA A 75 -10.19 19.79 18.39
N GLY A 76 -11.31 19.23 17.90
CA GLY A 76 -12.27 18.44 18.66
C GLY A 76 -11.71 17.11 19.16
N LEU A 77 -10.56 16.67 18.63
CA LEU A 77 -9.86 15.46 19.07
C LEU A 77 -8.85 15.71 20.21
N ALA A 78 -8.80 16.92 20.78
CA ALA A 78 -8.01 17.17 21.99
C ALA A 78 -8.31 16.20 23.15
N PRO A 79 -9.58 15.83 23.44
CA PRO A 79 -9.88 14.87 24.49
C PRO A 79 -9.30 13.48 24.23
N LEU A 80 -9.17 13.07 22.96
CA LEU A 80 -8.54 11.79 22.60
C LEU A 80 -7.05 11.78 22.98
N ILE A 81 -6.34 12.89 22.70
CA ILE A 81 -4.93 13.04 23.08
C ILE A 81 -4.77 13.05 24.59
N ALA A 82 -5.64 13.79 25.29
CA ALA A 82 -5.63 13.85 26.76
C ALA A 82 -5.79 12.45 27.36
N ALA A 83 -6.83 11.72 26.94
CA ALA A 83 -7.11 10.37 27.42
C ALA A 83 -5.95 9.40 27.13
N ALA A 84 -5.44 9.39 25.89
CA ALA A 84 -4.33 8.53 25.49
C ALA A 84 -3.01 8.85 26.23
N SER A 85 -2.86 10.10 26.69
CA SER A 85 -1.70 10.57 27.47
C SER A 85 -1.91 10.47 28.99
N GLY A 86 -3.07 10.02 29.46
CA GLY A 86 -3.39 9.95 30.90
C GLY A 86 -3.56 11.33 31.56
N ILE A 87 -3.95 12.34 30.81
CA ILE A 87 -4.13 13.72 31.26
C ILE A 87 -5.63 14.04 31.32
N ALA A 88 -6.06 14.86 32.29
CA ALA A 88 -7.43 15.34 32.32
C ALA A 88 -7.75 16.17 31.08
N ALA A 89 -8.90 15.96 30.45
CA ALA A 89 -9.30 16.65 29.21
C ALA A 89 -9.40 18.18 29.35
N THR A 90 -9.53 18.69 30.59
CA THR A 90 -9.60 20.11 30.93
C THR A 90 -8.28 20.69 31.43
N ALA A 91 -7.21 19.89 31.52
CA ALA A 91 -5.91 20.38 31.94
C ALA A 91 -5.20 21.09 30.78
N ASP A 92 -4.54 22.20 31.09
CA ASP A 92 -3.64 22.84 30.14
C ASP A 92 -2.44 21.92 29.86
N ALA A 93 -1.96 21.96 28.62
CA ALA A 93 -0.75 21.24 28.26
C ALA A 93 0.46 21.99 28.82
N GLU A 94 1.21 21.33 29.71
CA GLU A 94 2.37 21.95 30.35
C GLU A 94 3.60 21.90 29.43
N PRO A 95 4.38 22.98 29.29
CA PRO A 95 5.59 22.96 28.47
C PRO A 95 6.55 21.85 28.90
N GLY A 96 7.03 21.05 27.95
CA GLY A 96 7.89 19.88 28.21
C GLY A 96 7.14 18.58 28.54
N GLN A 97 5.82 18.62 28.70
CA GLN A 97 5.00 17.42 28.86
C GLN A 97 5.04 16.57 27.58
N ARG A 98 5.12 15.25 27.75
CA ARG A 98 5.16 14.30 26.63
C ARG A 98 3.77 13.71 26.41
N LEU A 99 3.19 14.00 25.25
CA LEU A 99 1.89 13.48 24.83
C LEU A 99 2.07 12.23 23.97
N ALA A 100 1.18 11.26 24.17
CA ALA A 100 0.99 10.14 23.26
C ALA A 100 -0.11 10.53 22.26
N ILE A 101 0.28 10.74 21.01
CA ILE A 101 -0.64 11.06 19.92
C ILE A 101 -0.98 9.74 19.21
N PRO A 102 -2.12 9.09 19.50
CA PRO A 102 -2.45 7.82 18.87
C PRO A 102 -2.58 7.97 17.36
N ASP A 103 -2.10 6.97 16.63
CA ASP A 103 -2.38 6.85 15.21
C ASP A 103 -3.82 6.39 15.01
N ILE A 104 -4.55 7.19 14.25
CA ILE A 104 -5.93 6.92 13.86
C ILE A 104 -6.10 7.04 12.34
N THR A 105 -7.09 6.32 11.85
CA THR A 105 -7.67 6.45 10.53
C THR A 105 -9.11 6.93 10.70
N ARG A 106 -9.47 7.97 9.95
CA ARG A 106 -10.87 8.40 9.81
C ARG A 106 -11.51 7.67 8.65
N TYR A 107 -12.54 6.90 8.94
CA TYR A 107 -13.18 6.02 7.99
C TYR A 107 -14.63 6.46 7.76
N PRO A 108 -14.97 7.02 6.58
CA PRO A 108 -16.36 7.30 6.24
C PRO A 108 -17.08 5.98 5.96
N VAL A 109 -18.14 5.71 6.72
CA VAL A 109 -19.00 4.53 6.53
C VAL A 109 -19.61 4.56 5.14
N VAL A 110 -19.46 3.46 4.40
CA VAL A 110 -20.08 3.28 3.09
C VAL A 110 -21.18 2.23 3.14
N ALA A 111 -22.02 2.19 2.12
CA ALA A 111 -23.11 1.22 2.03
C ALA A 111 -22.56 -0.22 2.11
N GLY A 112 -23.14 -1.02 3.01
CA GLY A 112 -22.73 -2.41 3.25
C GLY A 112 -21.74 -2.60 4.39
N ASP A 113 -21.21 -1.52 4.96
CA ASP A 113 -20.35 -1.62 6.14
C ASP A 113 -21.11 -2.13 7.36
N THR A 114 -20.40 -2.89 8.19
CA THR A 114 -20.81 -3.30 9.53
C THR A 114 -19.62 -3.11 10.46
N LEU A 115 -19.83 -2.82 11.75
CA LEU A 115 -18.72 -2.70 12.68
C LEU A 115 -17.90 -3.99 12.81
N SER A 116 -18.53 -5.16 12.66
CA SER A 116 -17.85 -6.46 12.62
C SER A 116 -17.00 -6.64 11.37
N GLY A 117 -17.47 -6.20 10.20
CA GLY A 117 -16.69 -6.16 8.97
C GLY A 117 -15.50 -5.21 9.07
N LEU A 118 -15.69 -4.03 9.66
CA LEU A 118 -14.63 -3.07 9.89
C LEU A 118 -13.62 -3.58 10.93
N ALA A 119 -14.07 -4.24 12.00
CA ALA A 119 -13.18 -4.89 12.95
C ALA A 119 -12.36 -6.02 12.32
N MET A 120 -12.98 -6.84 11.45
CA MET A 120 -12.22 -7.83 10.67
C MET A 120 -11.17 -7.14 9.79
N ARG A 121 -11.53 -6.05 9.11
CA ARG A 121 -10.62 -5.32 8.20
C ARG A 121 -9.45 -4.65 8.93
N PHE A 122 -9.73 -3.95 10.03
CA PHE A 122 -8.75 -3.10 10.71
C PHE A 122 -8.12 -3.76 11.93
N TYR A 123 -8.78 -4.73 12.56
CA TYR A 123 -8.28 -5.40 13.77
C TYR A 123 -8.04 -6.90 13.55
N GLY A 124 -8.33 -7.44 12.36
CA GLY A 124 -8.06 -8.84 12.00
C GLY A 124 -9.03 -9.85 12.60
N ASP A 125 -9.99 -9.40 13.42
CA ASP A 125 -10.99 -10.24 14.07
C ASP A 125 -12.27 -9.43 14.28
N SER A 126 -13.38 -9.95 13.75
CA SER A 126 -14.70 -9.32 13.82
C SER A 126 -15.18 -9.09 15.26
N ALA A 127 -14.71 -9.88 16.23
CA ALA A 127 -15.11 -9.76 17.62
C ALA A 127 -14.59 -8.49 18.31
N PHE A 128 -13.70 -7.72 17.67
CA PHE A 128 -13.24 -6.42 18.19
C PHE A 128 -14.19 -5.26 17.85
N TYR A 129 -15.32 -5.51 17.18
CA TYR A 129 -16.31 -4.47 16.86
C TYR A 129 -16.80 -3.64 18.07
N PRO A 130 -16.93 -4.18 19.29
CA PRO A 130 -17.36 -3.38 20.44
C PRO A 130 -16.39 -2.25 20.77
N LEU A 131 -15.10 -2.43 20.47
CA LEU A 131 -14.09 -1.39 20.68
C LEU A 131 -14.27 -0.22 19.72
N ILE A 132 -14.60 -0.51 18.45
CA ILE A 132 -14.95 0.54 17.48
C ILE A 132 -16.19 1.30 17.96
N ALA A 133 -17.22 0.58 18.42
CA ALA A 133 -18.44 1.20 18.91
C ALA A 133 -18.18 2.11 20.11
N ALA A 134 -17.39 1.66 21.09
CA ALA A 134 -17.08 2.39 22.31
C ALA A 134 -16.35 3.71 22.02
N VAL A 135 -15.27 3.66 21.23
CA VAL A 135 -14.44 4.85 20.89
C VAL A 135 -15.25 5.88 20.09
N ASN A 136 -16.22 5.43 19.31
CA ASN A 136 -17.05 6.30 18.47
C ASN A 136 -18.38 6.69 19.12
N GLY A 137 -18.61 6.30 20.39
CA GLY A 137 -19.87 6.60 21.09
C GLY A 137 -21.10 6.05 20.37
N ILE A 138 -21.02 4.82 19.85
CA ILE A 138 -22.13 4.14 19.14
C ILE A 138 -22.87 3.25 20.14
N PRO A 139 -24.11 3.59 20.57
CA PRO A 139 -24.82 2.81 21.56
C PRO A 139 -25.32 1.47 21.02
N ASN A 140 -25.72 1.42 19.74
CA ASN A 140 -26.14 0.21 19.06
C ASN A 140 -25.17 -0.12 17.92
N PRO A 141 -24.26 -1.10 18.10
CA PRO A 141 -23.27 -1.49 17.11
C PRO A 141 -23.82 -1.97 15.76
N ASN A 142 -25.11 -2.32 15.71
CA ASN A 142 -25.80 -2.77 14.49
C ASN A 142 -26.36 -1.61 13.66
N LEU A 143 -26.28 -0.37 14.17
CA LEU A 143 -26.78 0.83 13.50
C LEU A 143 -25.62 1.80 13.26
N ILE A 144 -25.07 1.77 12.05
CA ILE A 144 -24.12 2.77 11.56
C ILE A 144 -24.66 3.39 10.28
N GLU A 145 -24.56 4.72 10.18
CA GLU A 145 -25.11 5.50 9.08
C GLU A 145 -24.05 5.74 8.01
N VAL A 146 -24.42 5.56 6.75
CA VAL A 146 -23.56 5.91 5.61
C VAL A 146 -23.19 7.38 5.70
N GLY A 147 -21.90 7.69 5.53
CA GLY A 147 -21.34 9.03 5.65
C GLY A 147 -20.85 9.39 7.06
N ARG A 148 -21.26 8.67 8.11
CA ARG A 148 -20.67 8.84 9.44
C ARG A 148 -19.18 8.50 9.39
N VAL A 149 -18.35 9.33 9.99
CA VAL A 149 -16.91 9.09 10.04
C VAL A 149 -16.53 8.45 11.37
N LEU A 150 -15.88 7.29 11.28
CA LEU A 150 -15.42 6.52 12.42
C LEU A 150 -13.93 6.76 12.66
N LEU A 151 -13.56 6.95 13.92
CA LEU A 151 -12.19 6.87 14.40
C LEU A 151 -11.81 5.41 14.58
N ILE A 152 -10.81 4.97 13.83
CA ILE A 152 -10.25 3.62 13.89
C ILE A 152 -8.78 3.73 14.30
N PHE A 153 -8.39 3.07 15.38
CA PHE A 153 -6.99 3.05 15.82
C PHE A 153 -6.12 2.22 14.87
N ALA A 154 -4.91 2.69 14.58
CA ALA A 154 -3.96 2.02 13.68
C ALA A 154 -2.68 1.63 14.43
N GLY A 155 -2.05 0.51 14.07
CA GLY A 155 -0.85 0.02 14.77
C GLY A 155 0.11 -0.82 13.91
N ARG A 156 0.09 -0.58 12.59
CA ARG A 156 0.96 -1.22 11.57
C ARG A 156 1.33 -2.67 11.89
N SER A 157 0.30 -3.52 11.89
CA SER A 157 0.35 -4.90 12.38
C SER A 157 0.03 -5.94 11.30
N ASP A 158 0.19 -7.21 11.66
CA ASP A 158 -0.09 -8.39 10.84
C ASP A 158 -1.52 -8.46 10.32
N GLY A 159 -1.71 -9.17 9.20
CA GLY A 159 -3.00 -9.63 8.69
C GLY A 159 -3.03 -9.71 7.15
N PHE A 160 -4.19 -10.06 6.58
CA PHE A 160 -4.31 -10.43 5.15
C PHE A 160 -3.31 -11.52 4.72
N GLY A 161 -2.93 -12.41 5.65
CA GLY A 161 -1.93 -13.45 5.43
C GLY A 161 -0.48 -12.98 5.40
N LEU A 162 -0.22 -11.74 5.84
CA LEU A 162 1.12 -11.18 6.03
C LEU A 162 1.44 -11.08 7.52
N ARG A 163 2.56 -11.67 7.94
CA ARG A 163 3.14 -11.47 9.27
C ARG A 163 4.41 -10.64 9.15
N ILE A 164 4.48 -9.49 9.80
CA ILE A 164 5.68 -8.66 9.82
C ILE A 164 6.78 -9.40 10.57
N VAL A 165 7.92 -9.60 9.93
CA VAL A 165 9.09 -10.26 10.53
C VAL A 165 10.30 -9.33 10.66
N ASP A 166 10.30 -8.23 9.92
CA ASP A 166 11.28 -7.16 10.03
C ASP A 166 10.63 -5.85 9.57
N ARG A 167 10.98 -4.73 10.20
CA ARG A 167 10.50 -3.38 9.83
C ARG A 167 11.44 -2.29 10.31
N ASN A 168 11.44 -1.16 9.61
CA ASN A 168 12.09 0.06 10.10
C ASN A 168 11.26 1.29 9.70
N GLU A 169 10.95 2.11 10.70
CA GLU A 169 10.13 3.33 10.59
C GLU A 169 10.88 4.58 11.10
N SER A 170 12.22 4.48 11.26
CA SER A 170 13.07 5.54 11.80
C SER A 170 13.26 6.71 10.83
N ASP A 171 13.22 6.44 9.53
CA ASP A 171 13.25 7.50 8.52
C ASP A 171 11.95 8.34 8.59
N PRO A 172 12.02 9.67 8.40
CA PRO A 172 10.84 10.51 8.39
C PRO A 172 9.87 10.17 7.25
N ARG A 173 10.31 9.51 6.17
CA ARG A 173 9.44 9.21 5.02
C ARG A 173 9.52 7.78 4.51
N LEU A 174 10.71 7.20 4.42
CA LEU A 174 10.87 5.86 3.84
C LEU A 174 10.84 4.78 4.92
N TRP A 175 9.73 4.07 5.02
CA TRP A 175 9.62 2.91 5.89
C TRP A 175 9.76 1.64 5.08
N TYR A 176 10.28 0.57 5.70
CA TYR A 176 10.29 -0.74 5.08
C TYR A 176 9.66 -1.79 5.98
N TYR A 177 9.13 -2.83 5.35
CA TYR A 177 8.59 -4.02 6.00
C TYR A 177 9.04 -5.26 5.23
N ARG A 178 9.26 -6.35 5.96
CA ARG A 178 9.36 -7.70 5.40
C ARG A 178 8.29 -8.58 6.01
N PHE A 179 7.74 -9.47 5.19
CA PHE A 179 6.61 -10.30 5.59
C PHE A 179 6.92 -11.77 5.45
N GLN A 180 6.57 -12.57 6.46
CA GLN A 180 6.31 -13.98 6.24
C GLN A 180 4.90 -14.15 5.67
N THR A 181 4.76 -14.95 4.61
CA THR A 181 3.49 -15.25 3.93
C THR A 181 3.53 -16.65 3.31
N ALA A 182 2.37 -17.28 3.11
CA ALA A 182 2.27 -18.54 2.36
C ALA A 182 2.42 -18.34 0.83
N ALA A 183 2.30 -17.10 0.33
CA ALA A 183 2.35 -16.81 -1.11
C ALA A 183 3.76 -16.91 -1.69
N ILE A 184 4.78 -16.60 -0.89
CA ILE A 184 6.19 -16.52 -1.30
C ILE A 184 7.02 -17.37 -0.35
N GLY A 185 7.92 -18.19 -0.90
CA GLY A 185 8.77 -19.11 -0.11
C GLY A 185 9.91 -18.45 0.68
N TRP A 186 9.96 -17.12 0.75
CA TRP A 186 10.87 -16.33 1.58
C TRP A 186 10.12 -15.11 2.14
N ASN A 187 10.83 -14.18 2.80
CA ASN A 187 10.24 -12.97 3.36
C ASN A 187 10.31 -11.78 2.38
N PRO A 188 9.32 -11.57 1.46
CA PRO A 188 9.31 -10.43 0.55
C PRO A 188 9.28 -9.10 1.32
N GLY A 189 9.97 -8.11 0.76
CA GLY A 189 10.04 -6.75 1.27
C GLY A 189 9.14 -5.78 0.52
N ILE A 190 8.79 -4.70 1.20
CA ILE A 190 8.22 -3.49 0.59
C ILE A 190 8.89 -2.27 1.18
N ASN A 191 8.98 -1.22 0.38
CA ASN A 191 9.19 0.14 0.85
C ASN A 191 7.87 0.92 0.78
N VAL A 192 7.60 1.74 1.79
CA VAL A 192 6.50 2.70 1.82
C VAL A 192 7.08 4.07 2.03
N LEU A 193 7.03 4.91 1.00
CA LEU A 193 7.51 6.28 1.02
C LEU A 193 6.33 7.22 1.29
N LEU A 194 6.40 7.91 2.42
CA LEU A 194 5.35 8.77 2.92
C LEU A 194 5.54 10.24 2.48
N PRO A 195 4.44 11.00 2.34
CA PRO A 195 4.45 12.46 2.26
C PRO A 195 5.16 13.10 3.45
N ASP A 196 5.79 14.26 3.25
CA ASP A 196 6.53 14.98 4.30
C ASP A 196 5.65 15.29 5.54
N ASP A 197 4.36 15.57 5.31
CA ASP A 197 3.40 15.95 6.34
C ASP A 197 2.62 14.76 6.92
N TYR A 198 2.90 13.50 6.50
CA TYR A 198 2.08 12.33 6.85
C TYR A 198 1.86 12.20 8.36
N ARG A 199 2.90 12.34 9.19
CA ARG A 199 2.81 12.20 10.65
C ARG A 199 2.05 13.32 11.35
N THR A 200 1.84 14.46 10.71
CA THR A 200 1.43 15.71 11.38
C THR A 200 0.26 16.43 10.71
N SER A 201 -0.38 15.85 9.70
CA SER A 201 -1.43 16.52 8.93
C SER A 201 -2.85 15.99 9.18
N GLY A 202 -2.98 14.75 9.69
CA GLY A 202 -4.25 14.03 9.79
C GLY A 202 -4.88 13.65 8.44
N LYS A 203 -4.20 13.92 7.31
CA LYS A 203 -4.76 13.69 5.97
C LYS A 203 -4.78 12.20 5.62
N THR A 204 -5.74 11.87 4.75
CA THR A 204 -5.78 10.63 3.97
C THR A 204 -5.21 10.91 2.59
N TYR A 205 -4.41 9.99 2.04
CA TYR A 205 -3.62 10.22 0.83
C TYR A 205 -3.95 9.22 -0.29
N PRO A 206 -3.81 9.62 -1.57
CA PRO A 206 -3.74 8.68 -2.67
C PRO A 206 -2.45 7.83 -2.59
N VAL A 207 -2.46 6.67 -3.27
CA VAL A 207 -1.36 5.71 -3.28
C VAL A 207 -0.92 5.36 -4.69
N LEU A 208 0.39 5.38 -4.93
CA LEU A 208 1.04 4.83 -6.10
C LEU A 208 1.75 3.52 -5.75
N TYR A 209 1.36 2.41 -6.39
CA TYR A 209 2.14 1.17 -6.36
C TYR A 209 3.15 1.20 -7.50
N LEU A 210 4.45 1.26 -7.18
CA LEU A 210 5.55 1.41 -8.13
C LEU A 210 6.35 0.12 -8.23
N LEU A 211 6.21 -0.57 -9.35
CA LEU A 211 6.69 -1.93 -9.60
C LEU A 211 8.05 -1.92 -10.30
N HIS A 212 9.03 -2.64 -9.74
CA HIS A 212 10.40 -2.71 -10.27
C HIS A 212 10.53 -3.62 -11.50
N GLY A 213 11.67 -3.54 -12.19
CA GLY A 213 12.01 -4.39 -13.34
C GLY A 213 12.51 -5.78 -12.95
N GLY A 214 12.90 -6.60 -13.91
CA GLY A 214 13.50 -7.92 -13.62
C GLY A 214 14.99 -7.84 -13.28
N GLY A 215 15.62 -9.01 -13.10
CA GLY A 215 17.04 -9.16 -12.76
C GLY A 215 17.31 -8.90 -11.29
N ASP A 216 18.38 -8.17 -10.97
CA ASP A 216 18.80 -7.88 -9.59
C ASP A 216 17.99 -6.76 -8.91
N GLN A 217 16.88 -6.32 -9.52
CA GLN A 217 16.00 -5.31 -8.95
C GLN A 217 15.08 -5.89 -7.86
N ASP A 218 14.73 -5.06 -6.89
CA ASP A 218 13.87 -5.41 -5.76
C ASP A 218 13.14 -4.17 -5.21
N PHE A 219 12.43 -4.32 -4.09
CA PHE A 219 11.70 -3.24 -3.41
C PHE A 219 12.52 -1.97 -3.07
N ARG A 220 13.86 -2.04 -3.11
CA ARG A 220 14.79 -0.93 -2.82
C ARG A 220 15.27 -0.21 -4.08
N THR A 221 15.09 -0.78 -5.26
CA THR A 221 15.66 -0.24 -6.50
C THR A 221 15.32 1.22 -6.73
N PHE A 222 14.05 1.61 -6.59
CA PHE A 222 13.67 3.01 -6.79
C PHE A 222 14.20 3.96 -5.72
N ASP A 223 14.47 3.47 -4.51
CA ASP A 223 15.16 4.25 -3.48
C ASP A 223 16.57 4.61 -3.94
N PHE A 224 17.33 3.62 -4.41
CA PHE A 224 18.68 3.82 -4.95
C PHE A 224 18.70 4.73 -6.20
N LEU A 225 17.61 4.74 -6.97
CA LEU A 225 17.47 5.64 -8.12
C LEU A 225 17.09 7.08 -7.73
N GLY A 226 16.68 7.34 -6.49
CA GLY A 226 16.41 8.69 -5.99
C GLY A 226 14.93 9.09 -5.92
N VAL A 227 14.00 8.12 -5.84
CA VAL A 227 12.54 8.38 -5.76
C VAL A 227 12.14 9.31 -4.59
N ARG A 228 12.94 9.36 -3.51
CA ARG A 228 12.72 10.30 -2.39
C ARG A 228 12.72 11.76 -2.85
N ASN A 229 13.61 12.12 -3.77
CA ASN A 229 13.72 13.49 -4.28
C ASN A 229 12.57 13.82 -5.22
N TRP A 230 12.16 12.88 -6.08
CA TRP A 230 11.09 13.10 -7.07
C TRP A 230 9.71 13.25 -6.43
N THR A 231 9.53 12.66 -5.25
CA THR A 231 8.28 12.66 -4.47
C THR A 231 8.28 13.69 -3.34
N ALA A 232 9.37 14.44 -3.14
CA ALA A 232 9.43 15.49 -2.12
C ALA A 232 8.36 16.56 -2.35
N GLY A 233 7.65 16.95 -1.29
CA GLY A 233 6.53 17.89 -1.32
C GLY A 233 5.26 17.36 -2.02
N LYS A 234 5.24 16.11 -2.50
CA LYS A 234 4.09 15.54 -3.21
C LYS A 234 3.14 14.86 -2.20
N PRO A 235 1.83 15.15 -2.25
CA PRO A 235 0.85 14.59 -1.32
C PRO A 235 0.39 13.18 -1.75
N ILE A 236 1.31 12.24 -1.86
CA ILE A 236 1.04 10.86 -2.30
C ILE A 236 1.93 9.86 -1.54
N ILE A 237 1.37 8.71 -1.18
CA ILE A 237 2.14 7.58 -0.66
C ILE A 237 2.64 6.75 -1.84
N VAL A 238 3.91 6.36 -1.84
CA VAL A 238 4.48 5.46 -2.85
C VAL A 238 4.86 4.13 -2.21
N VAL A 239 4.23 3.04 -2.66
CA VAL A 239 4.50 1.68 -2.22
C VAL A 239 5.32 0.98 -3.29
N MET A 240 6.49 0.48 -2.93
CA MET A 240 7.43 -0.22 -3.82
C MET A 240 7.61 -1.65 -3.32
N PRO A 241 6.87 -2.64 -3.87
CA PRO A 241 6.95 -4.01 -3.43
C PRO A 241 7.94 -4.86 -4.23
N ASP A 242 8.47 -5.90 -3.59
CA ASP A 242 9.17 -7.00 -4.27
C ASP A 242 8.25 -7.71 -5.26
N GLY A 243 8.78 -8.02 -6.45
CA GLY A 243 8.13 -8.78 -7.50
C GLY A 243 8.94 -10.00 -7.98
N GLY A 244 10.00 -10.37 -7.27
CA GLY A 244 10.95 -11.43 -7.64
C GLY A 244 11.93 -11.00 -8.73
N HIS A 245 12.98 -11.77 -8.97
CA HIS A 245 13.96 -11.45 -10.01
C HIS A 245 13.36 -11.58 -11.41
N ALA A 246 12.43 -12.51 -11.58
CA ALA A 246 11.63 -12.68 -12.79
C ALA A 246 10.25 -13.20 -12.42
N GLY A 247 9.57 -12.57 -11.45
CA GLY A 247 8.25 -13.02 -11.01
C GLY A 247 7.11 -12.60 -11.92
N TRP A 248 7.36 -11.65 -12.83
CA TRP A 248 6.39 -11.13 -13.81
C TRP A 248 5.05 -10.71 -13.20
N TYR A 249 5.06 -10.33 -11.92
CA TYR A 249 3.87 -9.91 -11.18
C TYR A 249 2.71 -10.93 -11.30
N SER A 250 3.06 -12.22 -11.34
CA SER A 250 2.17 -13.31 -11.71
C SER A 250 2.22 -14.45 -10.70
N ASN A 251 1.13 -15.22 -10.63
CA ASN A 251 1.18 -16.56 -10.04
C ASN A 251 1.63 -17.55 -11.13
N PRO A 252 2.69 -18.35 -10.93
CA PRO A 252 3.15 -19.27 -11.96
C PRO A 252 2.21 -20.47 -12.13
N VAL A 253 2.18 -21.05 -13.33
CA VAL A 253 1.53 -22.35 -13.58
C VAL A 253 2.24 -23.45 -12.80
N ALA A 254 3.58 -23.41 -12.74
CA ALA A 254 4.37 -24.38 -11.99
C ALA A 254 5.60 -23.71 -11.36
N SER A 255 5.96 -24.15 -10.15
CA SER A 255 7.21 -23.84 -9.46
C SER A 255 7.76 -25.10 -8.81
N PHE A 256 9.07 -25.33 -8.90
CA PHE A 256 9.74 -26.48 -8.29
C PHE A 256 10.59 -26.11 -7.06
N VAL A 257 10.50 -24.85 -6.61
CA VAL A 257 11.27 -24.29 -5.48
C VAL A 257 10.36 -23.67 -4.42
N GLY A 258 9.10 -24.09 -4.38
CA GLY A 258 8.07 -23.58 -3.47
C GLY A 258 7.29 -22.38 -4.01
N PRO A 259 6.45 -21.74 -3.18
CA PRO A 259 5.53 -20.69 -3.62
C PRO A 259 6.23 -19.44 -4.18
N ARG A 260 5.73 -18.93 -5.31
CA ARG A 260 6.15 -17.68 -5.99
C ARG A 260 4.94 -16.91 -6.50
N ASN A 261 3.89 -16.87 -5.69
CA ASN A 261 2.58 -16.33 -6.06
C ASN A 261 2.55 -14.80 -5.89
N TRP A 262 3.29 -14.08 -6.74
CA TRP A 262 3.44 -12.62 -6.67
C TRP A 262 2.12 -11.88 -6.86
N GLU A 263 1.25 -12.35 -7.75
CA GLU A 263 -0.06 -11.73 -7.95
C GLU A 263 -0.94 -11.85 -6.70
N THR A 264 -0.92 -13.01 -6.03
CA THR A 264 -1.59 -13.17 -4.73
C THR A 264 -0.99 -12.24 -3.69
N PHE A 265 0.33 -12.18 -3.58
CA PHE A 265 1.01 -11.30 -2.62
C PHE A 265 0.62 -9.83 -2.82
N HIS A 266 0.65 -9.32 -4.05
CA HIS A 266 0.34 -7.91 -4.30
C HIS A 266 -1.14 -7.58 -4.11
N ILE A 267 -2.03 -8.38 -4.68
CA ILE A 267 -3.44 -7.99 -4.82
C ILE A 267 -4.29 -8.47 -3.65
N ALA A 268 -4.13 -9.73 -3.24
CA ALA A 268 -4.95 -10.31 -2.17
C ALA A 268 -4.40 -10.00 -0.77
N GLN A 269 -3.10 -9.69 -0.64
CA GLN A 269 -2.46 -9.49 0.66
C GLN A 269 -1.98 -8.05 0.87
N LEU A 270 -1.07 -7.56 0.02
CA LEU A 270 -0.40 -6.27 0.22
C LEU A 270 -1.34 -5.08 0.06
N LEU A 271 -2.15 -5.05 -1.01
CA LEU A 271 -3.08 -3.96 -1.25
C LEU A 271 -4.03 -3.73 -0.06
N PRO A 272 -4.78 -4.73 0.44
CA PRO A 272 -5.62 -4.53 1.62
C PRO A 272 -4.81 -4.31 2.91
N TRP A 273 -3.59 -4.85 3.01
CA TRP A 273 -2.71 -4.55 4.14
C TRP A 273 -2.30 -3.08 4.17
N ILE A 274 -1.94 -2.46 3.05
CA ILE A 274 -1.61 -1.03 2.98
C ILE A 274 -2.82 -0.19 3.44
N GLU A 275 -4.02 -0.50 2.97
CA GLU A 275 -5.23 0.25 3.33
C GLU A 275 -5.62 0.15 4.80
N ALA A 276 -5.38 -1.00 5.42
CA ALA A 276 -5.66 -1.17 6.82
C ALA A 276 -4.59 -0.51 7.71
N ASN A 277 -3.37 -0.31 7.21
CA ASN A 277 -2.21 0.11 8.01
C ASN A 277 -1.75 1.56 7.76
N PHE A 278 -2.19 2.19 6.67
CA PHE A 278 -1.85 3.56 6.30
C PHE A 278 -3.11 4.37 5.99
N ARG A 279 -3.04 5.70 6.18
CA ARG A 279 -4.14 6.62 5.84
C ARG A 279 -4.23 6.80 4.32
N THR A 280 -4.91 5.86 3.67
CA THR A 280 -5.04 5.83 2.21
C THR A 280 -6.50 5.83 1.75
N TYR A 281 -6.73 6.33 0.55
CA TYR A 281 -8.00 6.15 -0.16
C TYR A 281 -8.07 4.75 -0.76
N ALA A 282 -8.96 3.91 -0.23
CA ALA A 282 -9.16 2.52 -0.63
C ALA A 282 -10.10 2.36 -1.84
N GLU A 283 -10.54 3.44 -2.45
CA GLU A 283 -11.38 3.42 -3.63
C GLU A 283 -10.56 3.50 -4.92
N TYR A 284 -11.24 3.26 -6.04
CA TYR A 284 -10.69 3.36 -7.39
C TYR A 284 -9.88 4.64 -7.63
N ASP A 285 -10.45 5.80 -7.30
CA ASP A 285 -9.83 7.11 -7.50
C ASP A 285 -8.71 7.41 -6.49
N GLY A 286 -8.50 6.53 -5.50
CA GLY A 286 -7.42 6.62 -4.53
C GLY A 286 -6.11 5.96 -4.94
N ARG A 287 -6.13 5.10 -5.98
CA ARG A 287 -4.98 4.24 -6.31
C ARG A 287 -4.49 4.41 -7.76
N ALA A 288 -3.17 4.39 -7.91
CA ALA A 288 -2.47 4.23 -9.18
C ALA A 288 -1.49 3.07 -9.13
N VAL A 289 -1.16 2.51 -10.30
CA VAL A 289 -0.10 1.52 -10.46
C VAL A 289 0.83 1.93 -11.60
N ALA A 290 2.13 1.94 -11.35
CA ALA A 290 3.14 2.23 -12.35
C ALA A 290 4.27 1.20 -12.24
N GLY A 291 5.07 1.04 -13.29
CA GLY A 291 6.27 0.23 -13.17
C GLY A 291 7.21 0.32 -14.34
N PHE A 292 8.40 -0.24 -14.13
CA PHE A 292 9.47 -0.30 -15.12
C PHE A 292 9.64 -1.72 -15.66
N SER A 293 9.81 -1.90 -16.98
CA SER A 293 10.15 -3.20 -17.58
C SER A 293 9.13 -4.29 -17.21
N MET A 294 9.56 -5.36 -16.54
CA MET A 294 8.70 -6.37 -15.91
C MET A 294 7.56 -5.74 -15.08
N GLY A 295 7.85 -4.71 -14.29
CA GLY A 295 6.87 -3.93 -13.53
C GLY A 295 5.96 -3.08 -14.40
N GLY A 296 6.42 -2.61 -15.56
CA GLY A 296 5.58 -1.92 -16.54
C GLY A 296 4.54 -2.85 -17.16
N PHE A 297 4.90 -4.12 -17.39
CA PHE A 297 3.93 -5.18 -17.72
C PHE A 297 2.98 -5.44 -16.55
N GLY A 298 3.51 -5.62 -15.34
CA GLY A 298 2.72 -5.85 -14.12
C GLY A 298 1.67 -4.76 -13.89
N ALA A 299 2.02 -3.49 -14.12
CA ALA A 299 1.14 -2.35 -13.98
C ALA A 299 -0.01 -2.41 -15.00
N LEU A 300 0.30 -2.64 -16.28
CA LEU A 300 -0.72 -2.81 -17.32
C LEU A 300 -1.63 -4.01 -17.01
N LYS A 301 -1.06 -5.17 -16.69
CA LYS A 301 -1.78 -6.38 -16.32
C LYS A 301 -2.73 -6.12 -15.16
N TYR A 302 -2.25 -5.57 -14.04
CA TYR A 302 -3.09 -5.34 -12.86
C TYR A 302 -4.21 -4.33 -13.13
N ALA A 303 -3.95 -3.26 -13.87
CA ALA A 303 -4.97 -2.30 -14.24
C ALA A 303 -6.08 -2.90 -15.13
N ALA A 304 -5.77 -3.88 -15.98
CA ALA A 304 -6.75 -4.55 -16.83
C ALA A 304 -7.49 -5.70 -16.16
N LYS A 305 -6.77 -6.53 -15.38
CA LYS A 305 -7.34 -7.72 -14.74
C LYS A 305 -8.18 -7.34 -13.52
N TYR A 306 -7.70 -6.35 -12.76
CA TYR A 306 -8.39 -5.78 -11.58
C TYR A 306 -8.92 -4.39 -11.91
N TYR A 307 -9.77 -4.33 -12.94
CA TYR A 307 -10.23 -3.08 -13.57
C TYR A 307 -10.86 -2.06 -12.60
N GLY A 308 -11.40 -2.51 -11.46
CA GLY A 308 -11.97 -1.66 -10.42
C GLY A 308 -11.00 -1.15 -9.35
N HIS A 309 -9.69 -1.44 -9.43
CA HIS A 309 -8.75 -1.08 -8.36
C HIS A 309 -7.96 0.21 -8.58
N PHE A 310 -7.63 0.56 -9.84
CA PHE A 310 -6.70 1.65 -10.14
C PHE A 310 -7.28 2.65 -11.15
N ALA A 311 -7.26 3.93 -10.80
CA ALA A 311 -7.69 5.06 -11.65
C ALA A 311 -6.60 5.57 -12.60
N SER A 312 -5.34 5.27 -12.33
CA SER A 312 -4.21 5.59 -13.22
C SER A 312 -3.29 4.40 -13.38
N VAL A 313 -2.79 4.18 -14.60
CA VAL A 313 -1.80 3.17 -14.92
C VAL A 313 -0.67 3.76 -15.77
N SER A 314 0.56 3.40 -15.44
CA SER A 314 1.74 3.84 -16.18
C SER A 314 2.70 2.70 -16.49
N SER A 315 3.20 2.64 -17.72
CA SER A 315 4.15 1.62 -18.16
C SER A 315 5.42 2.27 -18.70
N HIS A 316 6.52 2.15 -17.93
CA HIS A 316 7.84 2.64 -18.32
C HIS A 316 8.63 1.46 -18.91
N SER A 317 8.82 1.45 -20.23
CA SER A 317 9.45 0.35 -20.99
C SER A 317 8.88 -1.04 -20.66
N GLY A 318 7.58 -1.15 -20.34
CA GLY A 318 6.93 -2.43 -20.10
C GLY A 318 6.33 -3.04 -21.37
N PRO A 319 6.41 -4.36 -21.58
CA PRO A 319 5.74 -5.01 -22.71
C PRO A 319 4.23 -5.02 -22.49
N ALA A 320 3.47 -4.73 -23.55
CA ALA A 320 2.01 -4.63 -23.51
C ALA A 320 1.29 -5.74 -24.29
N SER A 321 2.00 -6.61 -25.01
CA SER A 321 1.42 -7.63 -25.88
C SER A 321 2.08 -8.99 -25.67
N LEU A 322 1.30 -9.98 -25.21
CA LEU A 322 1.78 -11.32 -24.93
C LEU A 322 1.74 -12.27 -26.14
N ARG A 323 0.93 -11.97 -27.16
CA ARG A 323 0.73 -12.86 -28.33
C ARG A 323 1.48 -12.44 -29.59
N ARG A 324 2.01 -11.21 -29.60
CA ARG A 324 2.75 -10.68 -30.74
C ARG A 324 4.04 -11.49 -30.97
N ASP A 325 4.48 -11.55 -32.24
CA ASP A 325 5.77 -12.12 -32.64
C ASP A 325 5.96 -13.55 -32.11
N PHE A 326 4.95 -14.40 -32.36
CA PHE A 326 4.87 -15.79 -31.87
C PHE A 326 4.91 -15.90 -30.34
N GLY A 327 4.40 -14.88 -29.65
CA GLY A 327 4.34 -14.77 -28.19
C GLY A 327 5.71 -14.72 -27.52
N LEU A 328 6.63 -13.97 -28.12
CA LEU A 328 7.99 -13.80 -27.62
C LEU A 328 8.04 -13.33 -26.15
N VAL A 329 7.11 -12.49 -25.71
CA VAL A 329 7.04 -12.04 -24.30
C VAL A 329 6.66 -13.20 -23.37
N VAL A 330 5.79 -14.12 -23.79
CA VAL A 330 5.47 -15.32 -23.01
C VAL A 330 6.66 -16.25 -22.92
N HIS A 331 7.39 -16.45 -24.02
CA HIS A 331 8.64 -17.21 -24.02
C HIS A 331 9.68 -16.58 -23.10
N TRP A 332 9.82 -15.26 -23.16
CA TRP A 332 10.75 -14.50 -22.33
C TRP A 332 10.40 -14.63 -20.84
N ALA A 333 9.11 -14.48 -20.49
CA ALA A 333 8.65 -14.67 -19.13
C ALA A 333 8.93 -16.08 -18.61
N ASN A 334 8.54 -17.11 -19.38
CA ASN A 334 8.79 -18.50 -19.00
C ASN A 334 10.28 -18.81 -18.85
N LEU A 335 11.13 -18.36 -19.79
CA LEU A 335 12.57 -18.64 -19.75
C LEU A 335 13.25 -17.97 -18.55
N THR A 336 12.97 -16.68 -18.34
CA THR A 336 13.60 -15.93 -17.23
C THR A 336 13.12 -16.44 -15.87
N SER A 337 11.82 -16.68 -15.69
CA SER A 337 11.28 -17.21 -14.45
C SER A 337 11.79 -18.63 -14.17
N ALA A 338 11.88 -19.49 -15.20
CA ALA A 338 12.41 -20.85 -15.03
C ALA A 338 13.82 -20.85 -14.45
N VAL A 339 14.67 -19.94 -14.92
CA VAL A 339 16.07 -19.83 -14.48
C VAL A 339 16.20 -19.14 -13.13
N LEU A 340 15.50 -18.02 -12.92
CA LEU A 340 15.76 -17.13 -11.78
C LEU A 340 14.88 -17.41 -10.56
N ASP A 341 13.62 -17.80 -10.74
CA ASP A 341 12.63 -17.80 -9.64
C ASP A 341 11.92 -19.15 -9.41
N LEU A 342 11.79 -20.00 -10.44
CA LEU A 342 10.88 -21.16 -10.46
C LEU A 342 11.58 -22.52 -10.54
N GLY A 343 12.90 -22.55 -10.71
CA GLY A 343 13.70 -23.79 -10.75
C GLY A 343 13.29 -24.75 -11.87
N GLY A 344 13.02 -24.23 -13.07
CA GLY A 344 12.50 -24.97 -14.23
C GLY A 344 10.98 -24.91 -14.40
N GLY A 345 10.25 -24.38 -13.42
CA GLY A 345 8.83 -24.04 -13.55
C GLY A 345 8.57 -22.87 -14.51
N THR A 346 7.31 -22.59 -14.82
CA THR A 346 6.94 -21.56 -15.82
C THR A 346 5.76 -20.71 -15.37
N VAL A 347 5.73 -19.45 -15.83
CA VAL A 347 4.64 -18.51 -15.52
C VAL A 347 3.36 -18.90 -16.26
N TYR A 348 3.47 -19.21 -17.55
CA TYR A 348 2.35 -19.47 -18.44
C TYR A 348 2.26 -20.93 -18.92
N GLY A 349 3.11 -21.84 -18.45
CA GLY A 349 3.12 -23.25 -18.89
C GLY A 349 4.08 -23.53 -20.05
N ALA A 350 4.56 -24.78 -20.15
CA ALA A 350 5.35 -25.30 -21.28
C ALA A 350 5.19 -26.84 -21.37
N PRO A 351 5.26 -27.46 -22.57
CA PRO A 351 5.46 -26.83 -23.89
C PRO A 351 4.20 -26.13 -24.44
N LEU A 352 3.02 -26.44 -23.88
CA LEU A 352 1.78 -25.75 -24.20
C LEU A 352 1.48 -24.71 -23.12
N TRP A 353 1.08 -23.51 -23.54
CA TRP A 353 0.71 -22.44 -22.61
C TRP A 353 -0.72 -22.63 -22.08
N ASP A 354 -0.92 -22.24 -20.83
CA ASP A 354 -2.23 -21.93 -20.27
C ASP A 354 -2.81 -20.70 -20.98
N GLN A 355 -3.58 -20.96 -22.05
CA GLN A 355 -4.12 -19.92 -22.92
C GLN A 355 -5.07 -18.97 -22.18
N ALA A 356 -5.82 -19.49 -21.20
CA ALA A 356 -6.72 -18.67 -20.40
C ALA A 356 -5.95 -17.67 -19.56
N ARG A 357 -4.83 -18.10 -18.95
CA ARG A 357 -3.94 -17.20 -18.20
C ARG A 357 -3.26 -16.18 -19.09
N VAL A 358 -2.72 -16.59 -20.24
CA VAL A 358 -2.11 -15.66 -21.21
C VAL A 358 -3.13 -14.59 -21.61
N SER A 359 -4.36 -14.96 -21.97
CA SER A 359 -5.40 -13.98 -22.30
C SER A 359 -5.83 -13.11 -21.12
N ALA A 360 -5.92 -13.66 -19.91
CA ALA A 360 -6.27 -12.90 -18.72
C ALA A 360 -5.22 -11.84 -18.36
N ASP A 361 -3.95 -12.13 -18.64
CA ASP A 361 -2.81 -11.29 -18.29
C ASP A 361 -2.35 -10.39 -19.45
N ASN A 362 -2.93 -10.51 -20.66
CA ASN A 362 -2.52 -9.78 -21.86
C ASN A 362 -3.20 -8.39 -21.99
N PRO A 363 -2.49 -7.27 -21.82
CA PRO A 363 -3.08 -5.92 -21.91
C PRO A 363 -3.83 -5.63 -23.23
N VAL A 364 -3.27 -6.03 -24.38
CA VAL A 364 -3.90 -5.76 -25.71
C VAL A 364 -5.19 -6.52 -25.96
N GLU A 365 -5.49 -7.57 -25.17
CA GLU A 365 -6.77 -8.29 -25.22
C GLU A 365 -7.81 -7.72 -24.25
N ARG A 366 -7.41 -6.76 -23.42
CA ARG A 366 -8.25 -6.18 -22.35
C ARG A 366 -8.43 -4.68 -22.47
N ILE A 367 -8.36 -4.15 -23.70
CA ILE A 367 -8.42 -2.70 -24.01
C ILE A 367 -9.59 -1.99 -23.31
N GLU A 368 -10.77 -2.59 -23.34
CA GLU A 368 -11.98 -2.00 -22.72
C GLU A 368 -11.85 -1.82 -21.20
N SER A 369 -11.00 -2.62 -20.54
CA SER A 369 -10.73 -2.49 -19.10
C SER A 369 -9.99 -1.20 -18.75
N TYR A 370 -9.42 -0.49 -19.73
CA TYR A 370 -8.70 0.79 -19.52
C TYR A 370 -9.58 2.02 -19.65
N ARG A 371 -10.89 1.88 -19.92
CA ARG A 371 -11.81 3.03 -19.89
C ARG A 371 -11.79 3.72 -18.53
N ASN A 372 -11.96 5.04 -18.54
CA ASN A 372 -11.99 5.89 -17.34
C ASN A 372 -10.71 5.85 -16.49
N LYS A 373 -9.58 5.43 -17.09
CA LYS A 373 -8.25 5.49 -16.48
C LYS A 373 -7.42 6.58 -17.14
N ARG A 374 -6.50 7.17 -16.36
CA ARG A 374 -5.32 7.79 -16.95
C ARG A 374 -4.36 6.69 -17.39
N VAL A 375 -3.91 6.74 -18.64
CA VAL A 375 -2.93 5.79 -19.20
C VAL A 375 -1.70 6.55 -19.68
N PHE A 376 -0.53 6.19 -19.16
CA PHE A 376 0.75 6.80 -19.52
C PHE A 376 1.76 5.74 -19.97
N LEU A 377 2.35 5.91 -21.15
CA LEU A 377 3.25 4.95 -21.76
C LEU A 377 4.58 5.62 -22.10
N VAL A 378 5.69 4.97 -21.78
CA VAL A 378 7.03 5.41 -22.16
C VAL A 378 7.79 4.21 -22.72
N ALA A 379 8.46 4.41 -23.85
CA ALA A 379 9.43 3.46 -24.39
C ALA A 379 10.62 4.21 -25.00
N GLY A 380 11.77 3.55 -25.00
CA GLY A 380 12.96 3.93 -25.72
C GLY A 380 12.84 3.68 -27.23
N THR A 381 13.70 4.34 -27.99
CA THR A 381 13.71 4.29 -29.47
C THR A 381 15.05 3.87 -30.06
N SER A 382 16.09 3.72 -29.23
CA SER A 382 17.45 3.47 -29.69
C SER A 382 18.13 2.45 -28.76
N PRO A 383 17.81 1.15 -28.90
CA PRO A 383 18.49 0.12 -28.12
C PRO A 383 19.99 0.11 -28.39
N ASP A 384 20.80 -0.31 -27.41
CA ASP A 384 22.23 -0.53 -27.61
C ASP A 384 22.44 -1.67 -28.63
N PRO A 385 23.04 -1.41 -29.81
CA PRO A 385 23.25 -2.42 -30.83
C PRO A 385 24.28 -3.50 -30.44
N LEU A 386 25.08 -3.27 -29.39
CA LEU A 386 26.08 -4.21 -28.89
C LEU A 386 25.53 -5.12 -27.77
N ASN A 387 24.38 -4.77 -27.17
CA ASN A 387 23.70 -5.61 -26.18
C ASN A 387 22.48 -6.28 -26.81
N TRP A 388 22.64 -7.52 -27.27
CA TRP A 388 21.58 -8.29 -27.91
C TRP A 388 20.30 -8.38 -27.06
N PHE A 389 20.42 -8.51 -25.74
CA PHE A 389 19.27 -8.57 -24.83
C PHE A 389 18.53 -7.24 -24.76
N ASP A 390 19.24 -6.11 -24.74
CA ASP A 390 18.65 -4.77 -24.77
C ASP A 390 17.97 -4.48 -26.12
N SER A 391 18.60 -4.89 -27.21
CA SER A 391 18.07 -4.70 -28.57
C SER A 391 16.81 -5.50 -28.88
N VAL A 392 16.73 -6.77 -28.50
CA VAL A 392 15.52 -7.58 -28.67
C VAL A 392 14.42 -7.12 -27.71
N ASN A 393 14.77 -6.83 -26.46
CA ASN A 393 13.81 -6.45 -25.44
C ASN A 393 13.15 -5.10 -25.76
N GLU A 394 13.93 -4.04 -26.02
CA GLU A 394 13.36 -2.72 -26.28
C GLU A 394 12.63 -2.65 -27.62
N THR A 395 13.10 -3.35 -28.67
CA THR A 395 12.38 -3.41 -29.95
C THR A 395 10.99 -4.04 -29.79
N GLN A 396 10.91 -5.08 -28.97
CA GLN A 396 9.67 -5.82 -28.71
C GLN A 396 8.72 -5.07 -27.78
N VAL A 397 9.27 -4.43 -26.74
CA VAL A 397 8.54 -3.52 -25.85
C VAL A 397 7.96 -2.36 -26.65
N LEU A 398 8.77 -1.68 -27.47
CA LEU A 398 8.32 -0.55 -28.28
C LEU A 398 7.23 -0.97 -29.28
N ALA A 399 7.44 -2.09 -29.99
CA ALA A 399 6.44 -2.60 -30.93
C ALA A 399 5.12 -2.99 -30.23
N GLY A 400 5.21 -3.65 -29.08
CA GLY A 400 4.06 -4.01 -28.26
C GLY A 400 3.32 -2.79 -27.69
N GLN A 401 4.04 -1.76 -27.22
CA GLN A 401 3.41 -0.51 -26.77
C GLN A 401 2.78 0.27 -27.91
N ARG A 402 3.38 0.27 -29.12
CA ARG A 402 2.77 0.86 -30.32
C ARG A 402 1.45 0.15 -30.67
N GLU A 403 1.42 -1.18 -30.67
CA GLU A 403 0.20 -1.97 -30.87
C GLU A 403 -0.87 -1.60 -29.82
N PHE A 404 -0.51 -1.59 -28.55
CA PHE A 404 -1.42 -1.25 -27.46
C PHE A 404 -1.98 0.17 -27.58
N ARG A 405 -1.12 1.16 -27.88
CA ARG A 405 -1.50 2.55 -28.14
C ARG A 405 -2.49 2.67 -29.29
N GLU A 406 -2.26 1.94 -30.38
CA GLU A 406 -3.12 1.97 -31.56
C GLU A 406 -4.50 1.38 -31.26
N ARG A 407 -4.56 0.30 -30.48
CA ARG A 407 -5.82 -0.28 -29.98
C ARG A 407 -6.56 0.64 -29.01
N LEU A 408 -5.87 1.31 -28.09
CA LEU A 408 -6.47 2.33 -27.21
C LEU A 408 -7.07 3.47 -28.03
N ARG A 409 -6.34 3.96 -29.04
CA ARG A 409 -6.82 4.99 -29.97
C ARG A 409 -8.07 4.53 -30.72
N ALA A 410 -8.07 3.31 -31.26
CA ALA A 410 -9.21 2.73 -31.96
C ALA A 410 -10.45 2.58 -31.05
N ALA A 411 -10.26 2.31 -29.76
CA ALA A 411 -11.32 2.21 -28.76
C ALA A 411 -11.78 3.56 -28.18
N GLY A 412 -11.16 4.68 -28.60
CA GLY A 412 -11.44 6.02 -28.10
C GLY A 412 -11.00 6.26 -26.65
N ILE A 413 -10.00 5.52 -26.16
CA ILE A 413 -9.48 5.65 -24.79
C ILE A 413 -8.34 6.69 -24.76
N PRO A 414 -8.48 7.79 -24.00
CA PRO A 414 -7.42 8.78 -23.85
C PRO A 414 -6.16 8.18 -23.23
N HIS A 415 -5.01 8.52 -23.79
CA HIS A 415 -3.70 8.07 -23.30
C HIS A 415 -2.62 9.07 -23.66
N GLU A 416 -1.56 9.07 -22.87
CA GLU A 416 -0.32 9.81 -23.12
C GLU A 416 0.78 8.79 -23.42
N ALA A 417 1.54 9.01 -24.49
CA ALA A 417 2.60 8.08 -24.91
C ALA A 417 3.84 8.84 -25.36
N HIS A 418 5.01 8.42 -24.87
CA HIS A 418 6.30 9.02 -25.16
C HIS A 418 7.26 7.97 -25.71
N GLU A 419 7.85 8.28 -26.86
CA GLU A 419 8.93 7.52 -27.47
C GLU A 419 10.18 8.39 -27.40
N VAL A 420 11.16 8.00 -26.58
CA VAL A 420 12.30 8.85 -26.21
C VAL A 420 13.62 8.20 -26.62
N PRO A 421 14.69 8.97 -26.89
CA PRO A 421 16.00 8.40 -27.23
C PRO A 421 16.54 7.47 -26.13
N GLY A 422 17.40 6.52 -26.53
CA GLY A 422 18.05 5.53 -25.65
C GLY A 422 17.36 4.17 -25.60
N GLY A 423 18.01 3.21 -24.92
CA GLY A 423 17.59 1.81 -24.81
C GLY A 423 16.62 1.52 -23.66
N HIS A 424 16.70 0.32 -23.07
CA HIS A 424 15.82 -0.15 -22.01
C HIS A 424 16.24 0.37 -20.63
N ILE A 425 16.04 1.66 -20.38
CA ILE A 425 16.41 2.32 -19.12
C ILE A 425 15.20 2.98 -18.46
N PHE A 426 15.22 3.04 -17.13
CA PHE A 426 14.27 3.86 -16.38
C PHE A 426 14.64 5.34 -16.53
N ARG A 427 13.63 6.20 -16.72
CA ARG A 427 13.81 7.61 -17.09
C ARG A 427 13.21 8.53 -16.02
N PRO A 428 14.03 9.04 -15.09
CA PRO A 428 13.58 9.89 -13.99
C PRO A 428 12.70 11.07 -14.43
N GLU A 429 13.09 11.76 -15.50
CA GLU A 429 12.37 12.92 -16.03
C GLU A 429 10.97 12.57 -16.53
N MET A 430 10.81 11.39 -17.15
CA MET A 430 9.50 10.90 -17.57
C MET A 430 8.68 10.42 -16.38
N PHE A 431 9.32 9.83 -15.36
CA PHE A 431 8.64 9.46 -14.13
C PHE A 431 8.12 10.68 -13.36
N ILE A 432 8.89 11.78 -13.27
CA ILE A 432 8.44 13.01 -12.61
C ILE A 432 7.19 13.58 -13.32
N ARG A 433 7.20 13.64 -14.65
CA ARG A 433 6.03 14.05 -15.45
C ARG A 433 4.84 13.13 -15.22
N ASP A 434 5.09 11.83 -15.17
CA ASP A 434 4.06 10.83 -14.90
C ASP A 434 3.44 11.00 -13.51
N LEU A 435 4.28 11.19 -12.49
CA LEU A 435 3.88 11.41 -11.11
C LEU A 435 2.96 12.63 -10.98
N ASP A 436 3.25 13.72 -11.67
CA ASP A 436 2.39 14.90 -11.70
C ASP A 436 1.01 14.58 -12.30
N GLY A 437 0.97 13.84 -13.41
CA GLY A 437 -0.28 13.38 -14.01
C GLY A 437 -1.06 12.40 -13.13
N ILE A 438 -0.37 11.52 -12.40
CA ILE A 438 -0.97 10.61 -11.41
C ILE A 438 -1.65 11.44 -10.31
N ILE A 439 -0.93 12.37 -9.69
CA ILE A 439 -1.48 13.20 -8.60
C ILE A 439 -2.66 14.04 -9.07
N ALA A 440 -2.62 14.56 -10.31
CA ALA A 440 -3.72 15.30 -10.89
C ALA A 440 -4.98 14.43 -11.16
N ARG A 441 -4.82 13.12 -11.41
CA ARG A 441 -5.94 12.21 -11.68
C ARG A 441 -6.58 11.67 -10.39
N LEU A 442 -5.77 11.39 -9.38
CA LEU A 442 -6.24 10.74 -8.15
C LEU A 442 -7.00 11.72 -7.25
N ARG A 443 -7.78 11.17 -6.31
CA ARG A 443 -8.42 11.92 -5.24
C ARG A 443 -7.34 12.70 -4.45
N PRO A 444 -7.45 14.02 -4.33
CA PRO A 444 -6.47 14.83 -3.59
C PRO A 444 -6.41 14.44 -2.12
N ALA A 445 -5.22 14.51 -1.53
CA ALA A 445 -5.06 14.27 -0.10
C ALA A 445 -5.81 15.33 0.71
N ALA A 446 -6.61 14.88 1.67
CA ALA A 446 -7.42 15.74 2.51
C ALA A 446 -7.66 15.13 3.88
N THR A 447 -7.91 15.99 4.86
CA THR A 447 -8.45 15.59 6.16
C THR A 447 -9.91 15.21 5.97
N ILE A 448 -10.30 14.04 6.48
CA ILE A 448 -11.71 13.64 6.53
C ILE A 448 -12.28 14.25 7.81
N GLU A 449 -13.37 15.01 7.72
CA GLU A 449 -14.02 15.64 8.88
C GLU A 449 -14.91 14.62 9.60
N VAL A 450 -14.98 14.69 10.94
CA VAL A 450 -15.73 13.74 11.79
C VAL A 450 -17.20 14.09 11.88
#